data_AF-B9RBS4-F1
#
_entry.id   AF-B9RBS4-F1
#
_cell.length_a   1.000
_cell.length_b   1.000
_cell.length_c   1.000
_cell.angle_alpha   90.00
_cell.angle_beta   90.00
_cell.angle_gamma   90.00
#
_symmetry.space_group_name_H-M   'P 1'
#
loop_
_entity.id
_entity.type
_entity.pdbx_description
1 polymer ?
#
loop_
_entity_poly.entity_id
_entity_poly.type
_entity_poly.pdbx_seq_one_letter_code
_entity_poly.pdbx_strand_id
1 'polypeptide(L)'
;MKLVWSPEPALKAYIETVKSCEIFQESSVAELVSAMAAGWKANLIVETWSHGGVIATSIGLAIASRHAGGRHVCIVPDERSRTDYAKVMGEAGMLPEIIVGEPEEVTERLDGIDFLVVDSRQKEFARVLRLMCSFSLTSLPKAYHDRN
;
A
#
# COMPACT_ATOMS: atom_id res chain seq x y z
N MET A 1 -17.32 -1.10 8.22
CA MET A 1 -16.51 -1.45 9.41
C MET A 1 -16.20 -0.17 10.18
N LYS A 2 -16.14 -0.21 11.52
CA LYS A 2 -15.65 0.93 12.30
C LYS A 2 -14.13 0.81 12.34
N LEU A 3 -13.42 1.64 11.56
CA LEU A 3 -11.96 1.73 11.63
C LEU A 3 -11.60 2.26 13.02
N VAL A 4 -11.06 1.38 13.87
CA VAL A 4 -10.58 1.73 15.21
C VAL A 4 -9.09 1.55 15.19
N TRP A 5 -8.37 2.66 15.39
CA TRP A 5 -6.93 2.66 15.51
C TRP A 5 -6.48 1.74 16.66
N SER A 6 -5.49 0.90 16.38
CA SER A 6 -4.88 -0.02 17.34
C SER A 6 -3.39 0.34 17.52
N PRO A 7 -2.98 0.78 18.71
CA PRO A 7 -1.60 1.21 18.93
C PRO A 7 -0.60 0.04 18.91
N GLU A 8 -0.99 -1.17 19.31
CA GLU A 8 -0.06 -2.31 19.40
C GLU A 8 0.43 -2.80 18.03
N PRO A 9 -0.42 -3.05 17.02
CA PRO A 9 0.05 -3.39 15.66
C PRO A 9 0.88 -2.26 15.05
N ALA A 10 0.49 -1.00 15.27
CA ALA A 10 1.22 0.16 14.77
C ALA A 10 2.66 0.20 15.30
N LEU A 11 2.83 0.05 16.61
CA LEU A 11 4.14 0.06 17.25
C LEU A 11 5.00 -1.13 16.82
N LYS A 12 4.42 -2.33 16.72
CA LYS A 12 5.15 -3.53 16.29
C LYS A 12 5.63 -3.40 14.84
N ALA A 13 4.77 -2.91 13.95
CA ALA A 13 5.12 -2.66 12.56
C ALA A 13 6.24 -1.62 12.46
N TYR A 14 6.11 -0.49 13.18
CA TYR A 14 7.15 0.54 13.25
C TYR A 14 8.51 -0.05 13.64
N ILE A 15 8.58 -0.75 14.79
CA ILE A 15 9.84 -1.26 15.34
C ILE A 15 10.44 -2.36 14.45
N GLU A 16 9.64 -3.24 13.87
CA GLU A 16 10.13 -4.25 12.93
C GLU A 16 10.62 -3.60 11.63
N THR A 17 9.93 -2.57 11.12
CA THR A 17 10.41 -1.80 9.96
C THR A 17 11.73 -1.10 10.26
N VAL A 18 11.89 -0.42 11.41
CA VAL A 18 13.19 0.18 11.81
C VAL A 18 14.29 -0.87 11.71
N LYS A 19 14.10 -2.03 12.35
CA LYS A 19 15.11 -3.11 12.39
C LYS A 19 15.42 -3.69 11.01
N SER A 20 14.41 -3.83 10.15
CA SER A 20 14.60 -4.32 8.78
C SER A 20 15.25 -3.27 7.87
N CYS A 21 15.06 -1.98 8.16
CA CYS A 21 15.56 -0.86 7.37
C CYS A 21 16.87 -0.25 7.90
N GLU A 22 17.42 -0.72 9.03
CA GLU A 22 18.78 -0.40 9.51
C GLU A 22 19.87 -0.65 8.44
N ILE A 23 19.56 -1.46 7.43
CA ILE A 23 20.41 -1.81 6.28
C ILE A 23 20.43 -0.69 5.21
N PHE A 24 19.40 0.15 5.12
CA PHE A 24 19.17 1.02 3.95
C PHE A 24 19.49 2.52 4.14
N GLN A 25 19.94 2.95 5.33
CA GLN A 25 20.35 4.34 5.66
C GLN A 25 19.41 5.49 5.23
N GLU A 26 18.19 5.19 4.77
CA GLU A 26 17.25 6.19 4.31
C GLU A 26 15.83 5.86 4.76
N SER A 27 15.23 6.88 5.38
CA SER A 27 13.81 7.24 5.34
C SER A 27 12.95 6.87 6.53
N SER A 28 12.63 7.90 7.33
CA SER A 28 11.55 7.96 8.33
C SER A 28 10.14 7.69 7.78
N VAL A 29 9.97 7.61 6.45
CA VAL A 29 8.67 7.45 5.81
C VAL A 29 8.22 6.00 5.89
N ALA A 30 9.14 5.04 5.75
CA ALA A 30 8.80 3.63 5.73
C ALA A 30 8.19 3.17 7.07
N GLU A 31 8.78 3.58 8.19
CA GLU A 31 8.31 3.25 9.53
C GLU A 31 6.99 3.95 9.87
N LEU A 32 6.84 5.21 9.43
CA LEU A 32 5.59 5.94 9.60
C LEU A 32 4.45 5.26 8.84
N VAL A 33 4.67 4.95 7.56
CA VAL A 33 3.66 4.33 6.69
C VAL A 33 3.31 2.92 7.17
N SER A 34 4.29 2.13 7.62
CA SER A 34 4.04 0.80 8.16
C SER A 34 3.20 0.86 9.45
N ALA A 35 3.51 1.79 10.35
CA ALA A 35 2.74 2.02 11.56
C ALA A 35 1.30 2.41 11.25
N MET A 36 1.08 3.27 10.26
CA MET A 36 -0.26 3.69 9.82
C MET A 36 -1.07 2.51 9.29
N ALA A 37 -0.53 1.76 8.33
CA ALA A 37 -1.23 0.63 7.71
C ALA A 37 -1.58 -0.45 8.74
N ALA A 38 -0.64 -0.80 9.64
CA ALA A 38 -0.88 -1.77 10.69
C ALA A 38 -1.84 -1.27 11.76
N GLY A 39 -1.72 0.00 12.18
CA GLY A 39 -2.56 0.59 13.20
C GLY A 39 -4.03 0.71 12.81
N TRP A 40 -4.30 0.93 11.51
CA TRP A 40 -5.65 0.88 10.96
C TRP A 40 -6.16 -0.55 10.71
N LYS A 41 -5.34 -1.57 10.93
CA LYS A 41 -5.63 -2.98 10.62
C LYS A 41 -6.10 -3.15 9.17
N ALA A 42 -5.37 -2.55 8.24
CA ALA A 42 -5.68 -2.65 6.83
C ALA A 42 -5.64 -4.12 6.36
N ASN A 43 -6.75 -4.63 5.84
CA ASN A 43 -6.84 -6.00 5.33
C ASN A 43 -6.21 -6.11 3.94
N LEU A 44 -6.38 -5.10 3.10
CA LEU A 44 -5.74 -5.01 1.79
C LEU A 44 -4.92 -3.73 1.69
N ILE A 45 -3.60 -3.90 1.66
CA ILE A 45 -2.60 -2.85 1.47
C ILE A 45 -2.09 -2.97 0.05
N VAL A 46 -2.24 -1.90 -0.74
CA VAL A 46 -1.76 -1.84 -2.11
C VAL A 46 -0.68 -0.79 -2.23
N GLU A 47 0.38 -1.09 -2.96
CA GLU A 47 1.32 -0.09 -3.43
C GLU A 47 1.48 -0.11 -4.94
N THR A 48 1.87 1.02 -5.50
CA THR A 48 2.40 1.05 -6.87
C THR A 48 3.91 1.27 -6.79
N TRP A 49 4.67 0.54 -7.61
CA TRP A 49 6.12 0.64 -7.63
C TRP A 49 6.64 0.57 -9.06
N SER A 50 7.69 1.32 -9.36
CA SER A 50 8.38 1.30 -10.64
C SER A 50 9.89 1.15 -10.44
N HIS A 51 10.56 0.62 -11.46
CA HIS A 51 12.01 0.36 -11.45
C HIS A 51 12.83 1.49 -10.81
N GLY A 52 13.72 1.13 -9.88
CA GLY A 52 14.51 2.10 -9.12
C GLY A 52 13.71 2.81 -8.01
N GLY A 53 12.56 2.26 -7.59
CA GLY A 53 11.79 2.74 -6.45
C GLY A 53 12.40 2.45 -5.10
N VAL A 54 12.03 3.28 -4.13
CA VAL A 54 12.49 3.16 -2.74
C VAL A 54 11.86 1.91 -2.13
N ILE A 55 12.70 0.91 -1.84
CA ILE A 55 12.22 -0.40 -1.37
C ILE A 55 11.88 -0.42 0.12
N ALA A 56 12.41 0.51 0.91
CA ALA A 56 12.16 0.58 2.35
C ALA A 56 10.65 0.67 2.66
N THR A 57 9.90 1.44 1.89
CA THR A 57 8.44 1.56 2.04
C THR A 57 7.75 0.22 1.80
N SER A 58 8.11 -0.49 0.72
CA SER A 58 7.56 -1.80 0.36
C SER A 58 7.84 -2.86 1.43
N ILE A 59 9.04 -2.85 2.01
CA ILE A 59 9.40 -3.68 3.17
C ILE A 59 8.50 -3.33 4.37
N GLY A 60 8.32 -2.04 4.65
CA GLY A 60 7.43 -1.55 5.70
C GLY A 60 5.97 -1.99 5.52
N LEU A 61 5.44 -1.93 4.29
CA LEU A 61 4.09 -2.37 3.96
C LEU A 61 3.91 -3.89 4.09
N ALA A 62 4.92 -4.67 3.67
CA ALA A 62 4.93 -6.12 3.86
C ALA A 62 4.89 -6.47 5.36
N ILE A 63 5.71 -5.80 6.19
CA ILE A 63 5.69 -5.95 7.64
C ILE A 63 4.33 -5.54 8.23
N ALA A 64 3.78 -4.40 7.80
CA ALA A 64 2.50 -3.90 8.27
C ALA A 64 1.36 -4.90 8.00
N SER A 65 1.33 -5.51 6.82
CA SER A 65 0.32 -6.52 6.47
C SER A 65 0.34 -7.71 7.43
N ARG A 66 1.52 -8.17 7.86
CA ARG A 66 1.68 -9.27 8.82
C ARG A 66 1.14 -8.89 10.20
N HIS A 67 1.40 -7.67 10.67
CA HIS A 67 0.88 -7.20 11.97
C HIS A 67 -0.61 -6.82 11.94
N ALA A 68 -1.12 -6.43 10.77
CA ALA A 68 -2.54 -6.20 10.55
C ALA A 68 -3.34 -7.50 10.38
N GLY A 69 -2.67 -8.61 10.01
CA GLY A 69 -3.35 -9.84 9.56
C GLY A 69 -3.95 -9.70 8.16
N GLY A 70 -3.45 -8.76 7.36
CA GLY A 70 -3.90 -8.44 6.01
C GLY A 70 -2.97 -8.98 4.93
N ARG A 71 -3.12 -8.41 3.73
CA ARG A 71 -2.37 -8.75 2.52
C ARG A 71 -1.70 -7.50 1.96
N HIS A 72 -0.50 -7.68 1.42
CA HIS A 72 0.25 -6.64 0.72
C HIS A 72 0.38 -7.01 -0.76
N VAL A 73 -0.05 -6.12 -1.65
CA VAL A 73 0.00 -6.28 -3.10
C VAL A 73 0.75 -5.11 -3.72
N CYS A 74 1.75 -5.40 -4.55
CA CYS A 74 2.47 -4.40 -5.32
C CYS A 74 2.04 -4.44 -6.79
N ILE A 75 1.66 -3.29 -7.33
CA ILE A 75 1.38 -3.12 -8.76
C ILE A 75 2.61 -2.53 -9.44
N VAL A 76 3.09 -3.19 -10.49
CA VAL A 76 4.24 -2.76 -11.27
C VAL A 76 3.86 -2.64 -12.76
N PRO A 77 4.44 -1.68 -13.50
CA PRO A 77 4.03 -1.41 -14.88
C PRO A 77 4.44 -2.50 -15.87
N ASP A 78 5.51 -3.26 -15.58
CA ASP A 78 6.11 -4.20 -16.53
C ASP A 78 6.87 -5.35 -15.84
N GLU A 79 7.22 -6.38 -16.61
CA GLU A 79 7.91 -7.59 -16.13
C GLU A 79 9.36 -7.34 -15.66
N ARG A 80 10.03 -6.30 -16.17
CA ARG A 80 11.36 -5.92 -15.68
C ARG A 80 11.21 -5.34 -14.27
N SER A 81 10.26 -4.43 -14.08
CA SER A 81 9.91 -3.89 -12.76
C SER A 81 9.50 -5.00 -11.79
N ARG A 82 8.73 -6.01 -12.24
CA ARG A 82 8.40 -7.21 -11.43
C ARG A 82 9.63 -7.95 -10.97
N THR A 83 10.55 -8.26 -11.89
CA THR A 83 11.75 -9.04 -11.61
C THR A 83 12.66 -8.30 -10.63
N ASP A 84 12.86 -7.00 -10.85
CA ASP A 84 13.70 -6.18 -9.99
C ASP A 84 13.10 -6.06 -8.58
N TYR A 85 11.80 -5.78 -8.49
CA TYR A 85 11.08 -5.71 -7.22
C TYR A 85 11.11 -7.04 -6.45
N ALA A 86 10.81 -8.16 -7.12
CA ALA A 86 10.85 -9.48 -6.51
C ALA A 86 12.24 -9.83 -5.96
N LYS A 87 13.30 -9.47 -6.70
CA LYS A 87 14.68 -9.68 -6.28
C LYS A 87 14.99 -8.91 -4.99
N VAL A 88 14.76 -7.61 -4.96
CA VAL A 88 15.11 -6.77 -3.79
C VAL A 88 14.25 -7.10 -2.57
N MET A 89 12.97 -7.46 -2.76
CA MET A 89 12.12 -7.95 -1.67
C MET A 89 12.58 -9.31 -1.15
N GLY A 90 13.02 -10.20 -2.04
CA GLY A 90 13.58 -11.50 -1.68
C GLY A 90 14.87 -11.39 -0.87
N GLU A 91 15.75 -10.44 -1.22
CA GLU A 91 16.96 -10.11 -0.44
C GLU A 91 16.61 -9.63 0.99
N ALA A 92 15.47 -8.97 1.16
CA ALA A 92 14.92 -8.57 2.47
C ALA A 92 14.13 -9.68 3.19
N GLY A 93 14.08 -10.91 2.62
CA GLY A 93 13.34 -12.04 3.20
C GLY A 93 11.82 -11.91 3.09
N MET A 94 11.33 -11.05 2.18
CA MET A 94 9.92 -10.80 1.96
C MET A 94 9.42 -11.52 0.70
N LEU A 95 8.17 -11.99 0.73
CA LEU A 95 7.50 -12.65 -0.40
C LEU A 95 6.30 -11.81 -0.85
N PRO A 96 6.48 -10.86 -1.77
CA PRO A 96 5.39 -9.97 -2.19
C PRO A 96 4.42 -10.65 -3.16
N GLU A 97 3.16 -10.28 -3.07
CA GLU A 97 2.19 -10.48 -4.16
C GLU A 97 2.38 -9.35 -5.18
N ILE A 98 2.68 -9.68 -6.44
CA ILE A 98 2.97 -8.70 -7.48
C ILE A 98 1.97 -8.85 -8.63
N ILE A 99 1.36 -7.75 -9.04
CA ILE A 99 0.50 -7.66 -10.22
C ILE A 99 1.19 -6.79 -11.26
N VAL A 100 1.31 -7.30 -12.48
CA VAL A 100 1.86 -6.53 -13.61
C VAL A 100 0.72 -5.92 -14.40
N GLY A 101 0.79 -4.61 -14.64
CA GLY A 101 -0.17 -3.87 -15.45
C GLY A 101 -0.16 -2.38 -15.16
N GLU A 102 -0.93 -1.63 -15.94
CA GLU A 102 -1.12 -0.20 -15.71
C GLU A 102 -1.79 0.03 -14.34
N PRO A 103 -1.20 0.85 -13.46
CA PRO A 103 -1.69 1.04 -12.09
C PRO A 103 -3.16 1.41 -12.00
N GLU A 104 -3.65 2.28 -12.88
CA GLU A 104 -5.05 2.69 -12.93
C GLU A 104 -6.00 1.51 -13.23
N GLU A 105 -5.68 0.69 -14.21
CA GLU A 105 -6.54 -0.42 -14.66
C GLU A 105 -6.56 -1.54 -13.62
N VAL A 106 -5.42 -1.80 -12.99
CA VAL A 106 -5.32 -2.80 -11.93
C VAL A 106 -6.07 -2.31 -10.69
N THR A 107 -5.89 -1.04 -10.30
CA THR A 107 -6.57 -0.45 -9.14
C THR A 107 -8.09 -0.44 -9.31
N GLU A 108 -8.59 -0.16 -10.53
CA GLU A 108 -10.04 -0.22 -10.84
C GLU A 108 -10.65 -1.62 -10.64
N ARG A 109 -9.85 -2.68 -10.74
CA ARG A 109 -10.30 -4.07 -10.62
C ARG A 109 -10.14 -4.64 -9.21
N LEU A 110 -9.51 -3.89 -8.30
CA LEU A 110 -9.29 -4.30 -6.92
C LEU A 110 -10.38 -3.68 -6.04
N ASP A 111 -11.22 -4.54 -5.46
CA ASP A 111 -12.20 -4.15 -4.46
C ASP A 111 -11.62 -4.19 -3.05
N GLY A 112 -12.06 -3.25 -2.21
CA GLY A 112 -11.77 -3.29 -0.77
C GLY A 112 -10.34 -2.89 -0.38
N ILE A 113 -9.69 -2.01 -1.14
CA ILE A 113 -8.40 -1.43 -0.76
C ILE A 113 -8.58 -0.58 0.50
N ASP A 114 -7.95 -0.99 1.61
CA ASP A 114 -7.99 -0.30 2.89
C ASP A 114 -6.87 0.75 3.03
N PHE A 115 -5.74 0.52 2.36
CA PHE A 115 -4.57 1.39 2.42
C PHE A 115 -3.84 1.39 1.07
N LEU A 116 -3.59 2.57 0.49
CA LEU A 116 -2.92 2.72 -0.80
C LEU A 116 -1.70 3.63 -0.68
N VAL A 117 -0.56 3.17 -1.21
CA VAL A 117 0.65 3.98 -1.40
C VAL A 117 0.93 4.09 -2.89
N VAL A 118 1.11 5.31 -3.39
CA VAL A 118 1.31 5.55 -4.83
C VAL A 118 2.69 6.11 -5.08
N ASP A 119 3.45 5.46 -5.95
CA ASP A 119 4.68 6.00 -6.52
C ASP A 119 4.35 7.14 -7.51
N SER A 120 4.65 8.38 -7.10
CA SER A 120 4.35 9.60 -7.86
C SER A 120 5.21 9.79 -9.11
N ARG A 121 6.24 8.94 -9.32
CA ARG A 121 7.06 8.98 -10.54
C ARG A 121 6.33 8.35 -11.73
N GLN A 122 5.29 7.57 -11.47
CA GLN A 122 4.46 6.97 -12.51
C GLN A 122 3.56 8.04 -13.14
N LYS A 123 3.49 8.07 -14.47
CA LYS A 123 2.86 9.17 -15.22
C LYS A 123 1.42 9.45 -14.80
N GLU A 124 0.66 8.40 -14.51
CA GLU A 124 -0.78 8.48 -14.25
C GLU A 124 -1.13 8.35 -12.75
N PHE A 125 -0.20 8.64 -11.82
CA PHE A 125 -0.44 8.51 -10.38
C PHE A 125 -1.68 9.28 -9.88
N ALA A 126 -1.97 10.44 -10.49
CA ALA A 126 -3.14 11.25 -10.15
C ALA A 126 -4.47 10.56 -10.52
N ARG A 127 -4.49 9.72 -11.57
CA ARG A 127 -5.66 8.92 -11.93
C ARG A 127 -5.92 7.83 -10.90
N VAL A 128 -4.88 7.13 -10.46
CA VAL A 128 -4.96 6.12 -9.38
C VAL A 128 -5.62 6.71 -8.13
N LEU A 129 -5.20 7.90 -7.69
CA LEU A 129 -5.78 8.59 -6.54
C LEU A 129 -7.26 8.97 -6.75
N ARG A 130 -7.62 9.43 -7.96
CA ARG A 130 -9.02 9.80 -8.27
C ARG A 130 -9.95 8.60 -8.24
N LEU A 131 -9.50 7.44 -8.71
CA LEU A 131 -10.28 6.21 -8.71
C LEU A 131 -10.65 5.81 -7.27
N MET A 132 -9.68 5.86 -6.36
CA MET A 132 -9.93 5.61 -4.93
C MET A 132 -10.91 6.61 -4.29
N CYS A 133 -10.81 7.90 -4.61
CA CYS A 133 -11.75 8.90 -4.11
C CYS A 133 -13.16 8.73 -4.70
N SER A 134 -13.28 8.25 -5.94
CA SER A 134 -14.57 8.11 -6.63
C SER A 134 -15.44 6.99 -6.06
N PHE A 135 -14.84 5.87 -5.60
CA PHE A 135 -15.56 4.78 -4.93
C PHE A 135 -16.22 5.20 -3.62
N SER A 136 -15.65 6.19 -2.91
CA SER A 136 -16.23 6.75 -1.68
C SER A 136 -17.47 7.61 -1.94
N LEU A 137 -17.56 8.24 -3.12
CA LEU A 137 -18.68 9.11 -3.50
C LEU A 137 -19.87 8.35 -4.10
N THR A 138 -19.65 7.20 -4.73
CA THR A 138 -20.74 6.37 -5.28
C THR A 138 -21.43 5.50 -4.24
N SER A 139 -20.81 5.30 -3.07
CA SER A 139 -21.37 4.55 -1.93
C SER A 139 -22.08 5.43 -0.90
N LEU A 140 -22.15 6.76 -1.11
CA LEU A 140 -23.07 7.62 -0.38
C LEU A 140 -24.49 7.38 -0.90
N PRO A 141 -25.46 7.00 -0.04
CA PRO A 141 -26.85 6.97 -0.46
C PRO A 141 -27.26 8.36 -0.95
N LYS A 142 -27.89 8.43 -2.12
CA LYS A 142 -28.62 9.61 -2.60
C LYS A 142 -29.75 9.92 -1.61
N ALA A 143 -29.42 10.59 -0.52
CA ALA A 143 -30.36 10.99 0.51
C ALA A 143 -30.36 12.52 0.64
N TYR A 144 -30.44 13.24 -0.48
CA TYR A 144 -30.77 14.66 -0.46
C TYR A 144 -31.18 15.21 -1.84
N HIS A 145 -32.30 14.71 -2.39
CA HIS A 145 -33.15 15.47 -3.31
C HIS A 145 -34.48 14.75 -3.45
N ASP A 146 -35.28 14.85 -2.38
CA ASP A 146 -36.75 14.73 -2.44
C ASP A 146 -37.29 15.14 -1.07
N ARG A 147 -37.35 16.45 -0.85
CA ARG A 147 -38.29 17.07 0.08
C ARG A 147 -38.85 18.31 -0.61
N ASN A 148 -40.11 18.16 -1.01
CA ASN A 148 -41.13 19.15 -1.37
C ASN A 148 -40.73 20.63 -1.34
#